data_AF-A0A9E9DA55-F1
#
_entry.id   AF-A0A9E9DA55-F1
#
_cell.length_a   1.000
_cell.length_b   1.000
_cell.length_c   1.000
_cell.angle_alpha   90.00
_cell.angle_beta   90.00
_cell.angle_gamma   90.00
#
_symmetry.space_group_name_H-M   'P 1'
#
loop_
_entity.id
_entity.type
_entity.pdbx_description
1 polymer ?
#
loop_
_entity_poly.entity_id
_entity_poly.type
_entity_poly.pdbx_seq_one_letter_code
_entity_poly.pdbx_strand_id
1 'polypeptide(L)'
;MQQQEDQQSRASKGIDRINLDLSSPTKVFVPQSDVDSCSSYREAVRLAWERRAQKGMTQSLLASFCDLYAPHVSDYLSKDVVDAKGGRRRELPAEKIDDFERVVGNRAVSQYLMRKAMLTIMEEVIAARTA
;
A
#
# COMPACT_ATOMS: atom_id res chain seq x y z
N MET A 1 30.32 -26.67 3.54
CA MET A 1 29.46 -26.56 4.73
C MET A 1 29.47 -25.15 5.33
N GLN A 2 30.62 -24.47 5.47
CA GLN A 2 30.71 -23.11 6.03
C GLN A 2 29.81 -22.04 5.35
N GLN A 3 29.60 -22.13 4.04
CA GLN A 3 28.79 -21.15 3.29
C GLN A 3 27.27 -21.26 3.54
N GLN A 4 26.77 -22.41 3.99
CA GLN A 4 25.34 -22.60 4.28
C GLN A 4 24.95 -22.05 5.66
N GLU A 5 25.83 -22.17 6.66
CA GLU A 5 25.61 -21.64 8.01
C GLU A 5 25.57 -20.10 8.03
N ASP A 6 26.41 -19.45 7.22
CA ASP A 6 26.40 -17.98 7.07
C ASP A 6 25.13 -17.46 6.36
N GLN A 7 24.54 -18.24 5.45
CA GLN A 7 23.26 -17.90 4.82
C GLN A 7 22.09 -18.09 5.80
N GLN A 8 22.07 -19.18 6.58
CA GLN A 8 21.03 -19.42 7.59
C GLN A 8 21.07 -18.40 8.73
N SER A 9 22.26 -17.98 9.18
CA SER A 9 22.43 -16.94 10.21
C SER A 9 21.98 -15.55 9.75
N ARG A 10 22.05 -15.26 8.45
CA ARG A 10 21.53 -14.02 7.86
C ARG A 10 20.02 -14.05 7.63
N ALA A 11 19.46 -15.24 7.37
CA ALA A 11 18.03 -15.43 7.15
C ALA A 11 17.20 -15.27 8.44
N SER A 12 17.69 -15.76 9.59
CA SER A 12 17.00 -15.66 10.88
C SER A 12 16.90 -14.22 11.41
N LYS A 13 17.95 -13.39 11.20
CA LYS A 13 17.97 -11.97 11.63
C LYS A 13 16.88 -11.10 10.98
N GLY A 14 16.26 -11.55 9.90
CA GLY A 14 15.18 -10.81 9.23
C GLY A 14 13.85 -10.87 10.00
N ILE A 15 13.57 -12.00 10.67
CA ILE A 15 12.32 -12.23 11.39
C ILE A 15 12.31 -11.49 12.73
N ASP A 16 13.44 -11.48 13.44
CA ASP A 16 13.59 -10.80 14.75
C ASP A 16 13.38 -9.27 14.70
N ARG A 17 13.45 -8.68 13.49
CA ARG A 17 13.26 -7.23 13.30
C ARG A 17 11.81 -6.82 13.13
N ILE A 18 10.90 -7.77 12.90
CA ILE A 18 9.50 -7.52 12.62
C ILE A 18 8.72 -7.57 13.93
N ASN A 19 8.67 -6.44 14.64
CA ASN A 19 7.73 -6.27 15.74
C ASN A 19 6.34 -6.00 15.14
N LEU A 20 5.67 -7.07 14.71
CA LEU A 20 4.35 -7.02 14.11
C LEU A 20 3.30 -7.08 15.22
N ASP A 21 3.11 -5.97 15.92
CA ASP A 21 1.93 -5.81 16.75
C ASP A 21 0.71 -5.62 15.83
N LEU A 22 0.14 -6.77 15.43
CA LEU A 22 -1.07 -6.85 14.63
C LEU A 22 -2.34 -6.67 15.47
N SER A 23 -2.21 -6.52 16.79
CA SER A 23 -3.37 -6.46 17.70
C SER A 23 -4.13 -5.13 17.56
N SER A 24 -3.46 -4.05 17.16
CA SER A 24 -4.02 -2.87 16.47
C SER A 24 -2.92 -1.86 16.12
N PRO A 25 -2.32 -1.90 14.93
CA PRO A 25 -1.50 -0.78 14.49
C PRO A 25 -2.43 0.43 14.26
N THR A 26 -2.30 1.45 15.11
CA THR A 26 -2.97 2.73 14.88
C THR A 26 -2.47 3.27 13.55
N LYS A 27 -3.31 3.19 12.51
CA LYS A 27 -2.98 3.70 11.18
C LYS A 27 -2.71 5.19 11.27
N VAL A 28 -1.46 5.59 11.09
CA VAL A 28 -1.06 7.00 11.15
C VAL A 28 -1.45 7.75 9.88
N PHE A 29 -1.76 9.03 10.00
CA PHE A 29 -1.91 9.91 8.86
C PHE A 29 -0.54 10.22 8.26
N VAL A 30 -0.51 10.34 6.93
CA VAL A 30 0.66 10.79 6.16
C VAL A 30 0.52 12.30 5.95
N PRO A 31 1.61 13.08 5.88
CA PRO A 31 1.51 14.52 5.58
C PRO A 31 0.70 14.82 4.32
N GLN A 32 -0.15 15.83 4.40
CA GLN A 32 -1.07 16.18 3.32
C GLN A 32 -0.33 16.50 2.01
N SER A 33 0.85 17.14 2.09
CA SER A 33 1.69 17.43 0.92
C SER A 33 2.09 16.19 0.11
N ASP A 34 2.31 15.06 0.78
CA ASP A 34 2.64 13.81 0.09
C ASP A 34 1.41 13.24 -0.62
N VAL A 35 0.25 13.28 0.03
CA VAL A 35 -1.02 12.85 -0.55
C VAL A 35 -1.39 13.74 -1.74
N ASP A 36 -1.12 15.04 -1.65
CA ASP A 36 -1.39 16.00 -2.71
C ASP A 36 -0.54 15.77 -3.95
N SER A 37 0.71 15.31 -3.75
CA SER A 37 1.62 14.94 -4.83
C SER A 37 1.18 13.70 -5.62
N CYS A 38 0.27 12.88 -5.06
CA CYS A 38 -0.26 11.71 -5.74
C CYS A 38 -1.26 12.13 -6.82
N SER A 39 -0.93 11.85 -8.08
CA SER A 39 -1.77 12.07 -9.26
C SER A 39 -2.70 10.88 -9.54
N SER A 40 -2.42 9.71 -8.97
CA SER A 40 -3.19 8.49 -9.20
C SER A 40 -3.35 7.63 -7.95
N TYR A 41 -4.32 6.71 -8.01
CA TYR A 41 -4.56 5.72 -6.95
C TYR A 41 -3.33 4.84 -6.70
N ARG A 42 -2.66 4.40 -7.78
CA ARG A 42 -1.40 3.65 -7.73
C ARG A 42 -0.31 4.39 -6.98
N GLU A 43 -0.17 5.69 -7.22
CA GLU A 43 0.82 6.50 -6.51
C GLU A 43 0.51 6.58 -5.01
N ALA A 44 -0.75 6.69 -4.61
CA ALA A 44 -1.14 6.64 -3.20
C ALA A 44 -0.85 5.28 -2.55
N VAL A 45 -1.11 4.18 -3.26
CA VAL A 45 -0.77 2.81 -2.80
C VAL A 45 0.75 2.65 -2.65
N ARG A 46 1.53 3.17 -3.60
CA ARG A 46 2.99 3.18 -3.52
C ARG A 46 3.51 4.04 -2.37
N LEU A 47 2.96 5.24 -2.19
CA LEU A 47 3.28 6.14 -1.08
C LEU A 47 3.09 5.43 0.26
N ALA A 48 1.96 4.74 0.44
CA ALA A 48 1.70 3.95 1.63
C ALA A 48 2.76 2.86 1.86
N TRP A 49 3.16 2.15 0.80
CA TRP A 49 4.21 1.13 0.87
C TRP A 49 5.60 1.70 1.17
N GLU A 50 5.98 2.81 0.55
CA GLU A 50 7.27 3.48 0.76
C GLU A 50 7.36 4.01 2.20
N ARG A 51 6.25 4.52 2.73
CA ARG A 51 6.10 5.00 4.11
C ARG A 51 5.69 3.94 5.12
N ARG A 52 5.69 2.65 4.73
CA ARG A 52 5.35 1.56 5.65
C ARG A 52 6.12 1.67 6.96
N ALA A 53 5.43 1.38 8.07
CA ALA A 53 6.00 1.42 9.42
C ALA A 53 7.20 0.47 9.52
N GLN A 54 7.06 -0.75 8.98
CA GLN A 54 8.08 -1.77 9.02
C GLN A 54 8.91 -1.82 7.72
N LYS A 55 10.10 -1.20 7.72
CA LYS A 55 10.97 -1.14 6.52
C LYS A 55 11.46 -2.51 6.04
N GLY A 56 11.61 -3.48 6.94
CA GLY A 56 11.97 -4.86 6.61
C GLY A 56 10.83 -5.71 6.01
N MET A 57 9.60 -5.20 5.96
CA MET A 57 8.45 -5.92 5.39
C MET A 57 8.69 -6.21 3.90
N THR A 58 8.46 -7.46 3.49
CA THR A 58 8.57 -7.90 2.09
C THR A 58 7.20 -7.92 1.41
N GLN A 59 7.18 -7.91 0.08
CA GLN A 59 5.93 -8.02 -0.69
C GLN A 59 5.23 -9.37 -0.47
N SER A 60 5.98 -10.44 -0.23
CA SER A 60 5.42 -11.75 0.09
C SER A 60 4.69 -11.75 1.44
N LEU A 61 5.26 -11.10 2.46
CA LEU A 61 4.59 -10.95 3.75
C LEU A 61 3.35 -10.07 3.63
N LEU A 62 3.44 -8.96 2.90
CA LEU A 62 2.28 -8.12 2.59
C LEU A 62 1.15 -8.96 1.95
N ALA A 63 1.49 -9.81 0.97
CA ALA A 63 0.54 -10.68 0.31
C ALA A 63 -0.18 -11.58 1.30
N SER A 64 0.57 -12.26 2.18
CA SER A 64 0.00 -13.14 3.20
C SER A 64 -0.90 -12.41 4.19
N PHE A 65 -0.49 -11.23 4.67
CA PHE A 65 -1.28 -10.51 5.69
C PHE A 65 -2.53 -9.84 5.13
N CYS A 66 -2.52 -9.47 3.85
CA CYS A 66 -3.68 -8.87 3.18
C CYS A 66 -4.54 -9.90 2.44
N ASP A 67 -4.16 -11.18 2.48
CA ASP A 67 -4.79 -12.24 1.68
C ASP A 67 -4.89 -11.82 0.19
N LEU A 68 -3.74 -11.43 -0.36
CA LEU A 68 -3.57 -11.05 -1.78
C LEU A 68 -2.86 -12.17 -2.52
N TYR A 69 -3.19 -12.33 -3.81
CA TYR A 69 -2.41 -13.21 -4.67
C TYR A 69 -1.00 -12.64 -4.89
N ALA A 70 0.01 -13.31 -4.33
CA ALA A 70 1.38 -12.81 -4.27
C ALA A 70 1.95 -12.34 -5.62
N PRO A 71 1.73 -13.04 -6.76
CA PRO A 71 2.20 -12.57 -8.07
C PRO A 71 1.66 -11.22 -8.51
N HIS A 72 0.50 -10.78 -8.01
CA HIS A 72 -0.09 -9.48 -8.35
C HIS A 72 0.39 -8.32 -7.48
N VAL A 73 1.04 -8.59 -6.34
CA VAL A 73 1.46 -7.53 -5.41
C VAL A 73 2.48 -6.58 -6.04
N SER A 74 3.40 -7.13 -6.84
CA SER A 74 4.37 -6.34 -7.59
C SER A 74 3.70 -5.43 -8.62
N ASP A 75 2.57 -5.85 -9.20
CA ASP A 75 1.80 -5.00 -10.11
C ASP A 75 1.21 -3.82 -9.36
N TYR A 76 0.57 -4.02 -8.20
CA TYR A 76 -0.03 -2.94 -7.42
C TYR A 76 1.01 -1.88 -7.01
N LEU A 77 2.23 -2.33 -6.71
CA LEU A 77 3.33 -1.49 -6.25
C LEU A 77 4.23 -0.97 -7.38
N SER A 78 3.98 -1.36 -8.64
CA SER A 78 4.76 -0.91 -9.79
C SER A 78 4.62 0.59 -10.03
N LYS A 79 5.71 1.25 -10.45
CA LYS A 79 5.66 2.66 -10.87
C LYS A 79 5.00 2.78 -12.23
N ASP A 80 5.31 1.84 -13.11
CA ASP A 80 4.77 1.80 -14.46
C ASP A 80 3.34 1.27 -14.44
N VAL A 81 2.45 1.94 -15.17
CA VAL A 81 1.04 1.55 -15.32
C VAL A 81 0.89 0.37 -16.30
N VAL A 82 1.91 0.14 -17.13
CA VAL A 82 1.92 -0.87 -18.18
C VAL A 82 3.03 -1.88 -17.89
N ASP A 83 2.77 -3.15 -18.20
CA ASP A 83 3.76 -4.22 -18.12
C ASP A 83 4.66 -4.28 -19.36
N ALA A 84 5.64 -5.18 -19.35
CA ALA A 84 6.59 -5.34 -20.46
C ALA A 84 5.93 -5.79 -21.79
N LYS A 85 4.68 -6.26 -21.75
CA LYS A 85 3.91 -6.75 -22.90
C LYS A 85 2.86 -5.74 -23.38
N GLY A 86 2.82 -4.54 -22.80
CA GLY A 86 1.81 -3.52 -23.14
C GLY A 86 0.48 -3.67 -22.40
N GLY A 87 0.36 -4.63 -21.48
CA GLY A 87 -0.83 -4.85 -20.67
C GLY A 87 -0.92 -3.85 -19.50
N ARG A 88 -2.13 -3.39 -19.18
CA ARG A 88 -2.34 -2.54 -17.99
C ARG A 88 -2.12 -3.37 -16.72
N ARG A 89 -1.23 -2.90 -15.84
CA ARG A 89 -1.01 -3.52 -14.54
C ARG A 89 -2.22 -3.39 -13.65
N ARG A 90 -2.41 -4.37 -12.78
CA ARG A 90 -3.52 -4.40 -11.84
C ARG A 90 -3.37 -3.28 -10.81
N GLU A 91 -4.50 -2.80 -10.31
CA GLU A 91 -4.59 -1.88 -9.16
C GLU A 91 -4.89 -2.69 -7.90
N LEU A 92 -4.57 -2.14 -6.72
CA LEU A 92 -5.00 -2.73 -5.45
C LEU A 92 -6.55 -2.79 -5.41
N PRO A 93 -7.15 -3.95 -5.08
CA PRO A 93 -8.60 -4.04 -4.95
C PRO A 93 -9.13 -3.16 -3.80
N ALA A 94 -10.26 -2.50 -4.01
CA ALA A 94 -10.81 -1.53 -3.05
C ALA A 94 -11.15 -2.19 -1.70
N GLU A 95 -11.67 -3.41 -1.74
CA GLU A 95 -12.00 -4.24 -0.59
C GLU A 95 -10.76 -4.63 0.25
N LYS A 96 -9.55 -4.51 -0.31
CA LYS A 96 -8.29 -4.82 0.38
C LYS A 96 -7.60 -3.58 0.95
N ILE A 97 -8.16 -2.38 0.80
CA ILE A 97 -7.55 -1.12 1.27
C ILE A 97 -7.35 -1.14 2.78
N ASP A 98 -8.36 -1.54 3.55
CA ASP A 98 -8.27 -1.47 5.01
C ASP A 98 -7.20 -2.41 5.57
N ASP A 99 -7.15 -3.65 5.08
CA ASP A 99 -6.10 -4.62 5.42
C ASP A 99 -4.72 -4.16 4.98
N PHE A 100 -4.60 -3.64 3.75
CA PHE A 100 -3.35 -3.10 3.24
C PHE A 100 -2.84 -1.95 4.13
N GLU A 101 -3.69 -0.98 4.45
CA GLU A 101 -3.35 0.16 5.30
C GLU A 101 -3.01 -0.25 6.73
N ARG A 102 -3.68 -1.28 7.26
CA ARG A 102 -3.36 -1.88 8.56
C ARG A 102 -1.96 -2.49 8.56
N VAL A 103 -1.60 -3.24 7.51
CA VAL A 103 -0.30 -3.93 7.41
C VAL A 103 0.85 -2.95 7.14
N VAL A 104 0.66 -1.96 6.27
CA VAL A 104 1.68 -0.93 6.03
C VAL A 104 1.72 0.12 7.15
N GLY A 105 0.65 0.24 7.95
CA GLY A 105 0.59 1.06 9.16
C GLY A 105 0.24 2.54 8.92
N ASN A 106 -0.30 2.92 7.76
CA ASN A 106 -0.64 4.32 7.47
C ASN A 106 -1.88 4.45 6.56
N ARG A 107 -2.45 5.66 6.52
CA ARG A 107 -3.72 5.97 5.82
C ARG A 107 -3.56 6.64 4.45
N ALA A 108 -2.45 6.44 3.74
CA ALA A 108 -2.20 7.23 2.52
C ALA A 108 -3.27 7.01 1.43
N VAL A 109 -3.77 5.77 1.29
CA VAL A 109 -4.74 5.39 0.25
C VAL A 109 -6.10 5.99 0.55
N SER A 110 -6.58 5.83 1.79
CA SER A 110 -7.83 6.40 2.28
C SER A 110 -7.80 7.93 2.22
N GLN A 111 -6.71 8.58 2.63
CA GLN A 111 -6.58 10.04 2.53
C GLN A 111 -6.66 10.52 1.08
N TYR A 112 -5.99 9.84 0.16
CA TYR A 112 -6.06 10.15 -1.27
C TYR A 112 -7.50 10.02 -1.81
N LEU A 113 -8.18 8.93 -1.47
CA LEU A 113 -9.57 8.71 -1.89
C LEU A 113 -10.52 9.75 -1.29
N MET A 114 -10.38 10.10 -0.01
CA MET A 114 -11.19 11.14 0.64
C MET A 114 -11.00 12.50 -0.03
N ARG A 115 -9.75 12.89 -0.33
CA ARG A 115 -9.45 14.11 -1.09
C ARG A 115 -10.15 14.12 -2.45
N LYS A 116 -10.08 13.00 -3.18
CA LYS A 116 -10.72 12.86 -4.49
C LYS A 116 -12.26 12.88 -4.37
N ALA A 117 -12.82 12.23 -3.35
CA ALA A 117 -14.26 12.17 -3.12
C ALA A 117 -14.85 13.51 -2.66
N MET A 118 -14.12 14.32 -1.90
CA MET A 118 -14.60 15.66 -1.50
C MET A 118 -14.77 16.60 -2.70
N LEU A 119 -13.99 16.42 -3.78
CA LEU A 119 -14.25 17.09 -5.06
C LEU A 119 -15.57 16.60 -5.66
N THR A 120 -15.78 15.29 -5.71
CA THR A 120 -16.97 14.68 -6.33
C THR A 120 -18.28 14.96 -5.57
N ILE A 121 -18.27 14.98 -4.24
CA ILE A 121 -19.47 15.26 -3.43
C ILE A 121 -19.93 16.71 -3.60
N MET A 122 -19.00 17.67 -3.70
CA MET A 122 -19.38 19.08 -3.89
C MET A 122 -20.00 19.32 -5.28
N GLU A 123 -19.47 18.66 -6.30
CA GLU A 123 -20.03 18.68 -7.66
C GLU A 123 -21.45 18.10 -7.69
N GLU A 124 -21.68 16.97 -7.03
CA GLU A 124 -23.00 16.35 -6.91
C GLU A 124 -24.02 17.27 -6.19
N VAL A 125 -23.61 17.90 -5.08
CA VAL A 125 -24.46 18.84 -4.33
C VAL A 125 -24.83 20.07 -5.18
N ILE A 126 -23.91 20.56 -6.00
CA ILE A 126 -24.19 21.68 -6.92
C ILE A 126 -25.19 21.22 -7.99
N ALA A 127 -24.96 20.08 -8.63
CA ALA A 127 -25.84 19.53 -9.66
C ALA A 127 -27.28 19.30 -9.13
N ALA A 128 -27.40 18.75 -7.92
CA ALA A 128 -28.69 18.51 -7.27
C ALA A 128 -29.44 19.80 -6.90
N ARG A 129 -28.73 20.93 -6.70
CA ARG A 129 -29.34 22.24 -6.41
C ARG A 129 -29.73 23.02 -7.65
N THR A 130 -29.16 22.69 -8.81
CA THR A 130 -29.43 23.35 -10.09
C THR A 130 -30.42 22.60 -10.99
N ALA A 131 -30.82 21.38 -10.60
CA ALA A 131 -31.87 20.57 -11.22
C ALA A 131 -33.25 20.93 -10.66
#